data_AF-A0A419DCZ7-F1
#
_entry.id   AF-A0A419DCZ7-F1
#
_cell.length_a   1.000
_cell.length_b   1.000
_cell.length_c   1.000
_cell.angle_alpha   90.00
_cell.angle_beta   90.00
_cell.angle_gamma   90.00
#
_symmetry.space_group_name_H-M   'P 1'
#
loop_
_entity.id
_entity.type
_entity.pdbx_description
1 polymer ?
#
loop_
_entity_poly.entity_id
_entity_poly.type
_entity_poly.pdbx_seq_one_letter_code
_entity_poly.pdbx_strand_id
1 'polypeptide(L)'
;MHKKGTKIKIFTISIHCSKCSELIYRYQKEGPGSLVKCYVDRIVEDYTKGNLKCLSCGQDFARHAIMHNRPVHKIIQGKVYIKGHVKK
;
A
#
# COMPACT_ATOMS: atom_id res chain seq x y z
N MET A 1 -11.71 -18.44 28.66
CA MET A 1 -12.16 -17.19 28.02
C MET A 1 -11.86 -17.25 26.52
N HIS A 2 -12.87 -17.59 25.70
CA HIS A 2 -12.70 -17.66 24.24
C HIS A 2 -12.64 -16.25 23.65
N LYS A 3 -11.44 -15.75 23.31
CA LYS A 3 -11.29 -14.52 22.52
C LYS A 3 -11.96 -14.78 21.17
N LYS A 4 -13.15 -14.19 20.95
CA LYS A 4 -13.84 -14.22 19.65
C LYS A 4 -12.85 -13.71 18.60
N GLY A 5 -12.35 -14.61 17.75
CA GLY A 5 -11.43 -14.29 16.67
C GLY A 5 -12.09 -13.25 15.77
N THR A 6 -11.63 -12.01 15.86
CA THR A 6 -12.15 -10.92 15.02
C THR A 6 -11.67 -11.22 13.61
N LYS A 7 -12.56 -11.68 12.73
CA LYS A 7 -12.22 -11.96 11.34
C LYS A 7 -11.53 -10.73 10.74
N ILE A 8 -10.26 -10.88 10.35
CA ILE A 8 -9.50 -9.79 9.74
C ILE A 8 -10.16 -9.52 8.39
N LYS A 9 -10.72 -8.31 8.24
CA LYS A 9 -11.27 -7.89 6.94
C LYS A 9 -10.12 -7.65 5.98
N ILE A 10 -10.21 -8.30 4.82
CA ILE A 10 -9.31 -8.14 3.69
C ILE A 10 -10.08 -7.38 2.62
N PHE A 11 -9.50 -6.33 2.08
CA PHE A 11 -10.10 -5.55 1.00
C PHE A 11 -9.02 -5.00 0.09
N THR A 12 -9.35 -4.83 -1.19
CA THR A 12 -8.45 -4.23 -2.17
C THR A 12 -8.62 -2.73 -2.16
N ILE A 13 -7.52 -2.00 -2.00
CA ILE A 13 -7.47 -0.54 -2.11
C ILE A 13 -6.66 -0.13 -3.34
N SER A 14 -6.98 1.05 -3.85
CA SER A 14 -6.17 1.74 -4.85
C SER A 14 -5.26 2.74 -4.15
N ILE A 15 -3.96 2.67 -4.42
CA ILE A 15 -2.96 3.59 -3.90
C ILE A 15 -2.60 4.53 -5.03
N HIS A 16 -2.73 5.84 -4.78
CA HIS A 16 -2.50 6.88 -5.78
C HIS A 16 -1.36 7.80 -5.34
N CYS A 17 -0.67 8.38 -6.32
CA CYS A 17 0.33 9.41 -6.07
C CYS A 17 -0.33 10.66 -5.48
N SER A 18 0.21 11.18 -4.37
CA SER A 18 -0.28 12.42 -3.77
C SER A 18 -0.02 13.66 -4.64
N LYS A 19 0.99 13.61 -5.51
CA LYS A 19 1.38 14.75 -6.36
C LYS A 19 0.56 14.86 -7.65
N CYS A 20 0.31 13.74 -8.33
CA CYS A 20 -0.32 13.73 -9.66
C CYS A 20 -1.59 12.87 -9.74
N SER A 21 -2.00 12.22 -8.64
CA SER A 21 -3.15 11.31 -8.57
C SER A 21 -3.05 10.04 -9.45
N GLU A 22 -1.92 9.81 -10.10
CA GLU A 22 -1.66 8.58 -10.87
C GLU A 22 -1.83 7.33 -10.01
N LEU A 23 -2.40 6.28 -10.59
CA LEU A 23 -2.55 4.99 -9.93
C LEU A 23 -1.16 4.34 -9.78
N ILE A 24 -0.76 4.08 -8.54
CA ILE A 24 0.54 3.46 -8.23
C ILE A 24 0.37 1.95 -8.08
N TYR A 25 -0.52 1.51 -7.18
CA TYR A 25 -0.74 0.10 -6.88
C TYR A 25 -2.23 -0.20 -6.67
N ARG A 26 -2.64 -1.43 -7.01
CA ARG A 26 -3.78 -2.07 -6.34
C ARG A 26 -3.24 -2.99 -5.26
N TYR A 27 -3.64 -2.78 -4.02
CA TYR A 27 -3.05 -3.45 -2.86
C TYR A 27 -4.10 -4.13 -1.99
N GLN A 28 -3.84 -5.39 -1.64
CA GLN A 28 -4.69 -6.13 -0.72
C GLN A 28 -4.33 -5.77 0.73
N LYS A 29 -5.18 -4.96 1.35
CA LYS A 29 -4.98 -4.46 2.70
C LYS A 29 -5.71 -5.32 3.73
N GLU A 30 -5.00 -5.63 4.81
CA GLU A 30 -5.56 -6.24 6.00
C GLU A 30 -5.86 -5.17 7.06
N GLY A 31 -7.06 -5.24 7.62
CA GLY A 31 -7.48 -4.42 8.76
C GLY A 31 -7.68 -2.93 8.46
N PRO A 32 -8.12 -2.13 9.45
CA PRO A 32 -8.52 -0.74 9.26
C PRO A 32 -7.39 0.30 9.40
N GLY A 33 -6.19 -0.07 9.87
CA GLY A 33 -5.13 0.91 10.20
C GLY A 33 -4.51 1.65 9.01
N SER A 34 -3.64 2.63 9.28
CA SER A 34 -2.95 3.41 8.23
C SER A 34 -2.03 2.56 7.37
N LEU A 35 -1.88 2.95 6.10
CA LEU A 35 -0.97 2.28 5.16
C LEU A 35 0.48 2.78 5.36
N VAL A 36 1.26 2.06 6.16
CA VAL A 36 2.68 2.38 6.42
C VAL A 36 3.62 1.60 5.50
N LYS A 37 3.23 0.39 5.12
CA LYS A 37 4.03 -0.52 4.29
C LYS A 37 3.12 -1.37 3.41
N CYS A 38 3.62 -1.72 2.22
CA CYS A 38 3.01 -2.70 1.34
C CYS A 38 3.92 -3.91 1.25
N TYR A 39 3.41 -5.11 1.54
CA TYR A 39 4.15 -6.34 1.23
C TYR A 39 4.08 -6.58 -0.27
N VAL A 40 5.21 -6.87 -0.92
CA VAL A 40 5.27 -7.04 -2.39
C VAL A 40 4.34 -8.15 -2.86
N ASP A 41 4.31 -9.24 -2.10
CA ASP A 41 3.43 -10.41 -2.29
C ASP A 41 1.92 -10.10 -2.21
N ARG A 42 1.53 -8.91 -1.72
CA ARG A 42 0.12 -8.47 -1.64
C ARG A 42 -0.23 -7.34 -2.61
N ILE A 43 0.71 -6.96 -3.46
CA ILE A 43 0.45 -6.05 -4.57
C ILE A 43 -0.29 -6.87 -5.62
N VAL A 44 -1.55 -6.50 -5.87
CA VAL A 44 -2.38 -7.13 -6.90
C VAL A 44 -1.91 -6.66 -8.27
N GLU A 45 -1.64 -5.36 -8.40
CA GLU A 45 -1.14 -4.74 -9.64
C GLU A 45 -0.10 -3.66 -9.32
N ASP A 46 1.03 -3.70 -10.04
CA ASP A 46 2.12 -2.74 -9.99
C ASP A 46 2.13 -1.87 -11.26
N TYR A 47 1.99 -0.55 -11.11
CA TYR A 47 2.04 0.41 -12.22
C TYR A 47 3.34 1.24 -12.20
N THR A 48 4.39 0.76 -11.53
CA THR A 48 5.63 1.52 -11.28
C THR A 48 6.86 0.93 -11.96
N LYS A 49 6.72 -0.17 -12.71
CA LYS A 49 7.84 -0.92 -13.31
C LYS A 49 8.91 -1.31 -12.27
N GLY A 50 8.54 -1.41 -10.99
CA GLY A 50 9.44 -1.76 -9.88
C GLY A 50 10.46 -0.69 -9.45
N ASN A 51 10.40 0.55 -9.98
CA ASN A 51 11.39 1.59 -9.64
C ASN A 51 11.05 2.40 -8.36
N LEU A 52 9.93 2.08 -7.68
CA LEU A 52 9.42 2.77 -6.48
C LEU A 52 9.21 4.28 -6.66
N LYS A 53 9.07 4.71 -7.91
CA LYS A 53 8.78 6.08 -8.33
C LYS A 53 7.48 6.10 -9.11
N CYS A 54 6.77 7.23 -9.02
CA CYS A 54 5.62 7.46 -9.88
C CYS A 54 6.07 7.64 -11.33
N LEU A 55 5.52 6.88 -12.28
CA LEU A 55 5.86 7.02 -13.70
C LEU A 55 5.42 8.35 -14.31
N SER A 56 4.36 8.97 -13.76
CA SER A 56 3.82 10.23 -14.27
C SER A 56 4.63 11.45 -13.81
N CYS A 57 5.03 11.51 -12.54
CA CYS A 57 5.69 12.70 -11.96
C CYS A 57 7.11 12.47 -11.43
N GLY A 58 7.64 11.25 -11.51
CA GLY A 58 8.98 10.86 -11.06
C GLY A 58 9.19 10.82 -9.54
N GLN A 59 8.16 11.11 -8.75
CA GLN A 59 8.27 11.18 -7.29
C GLN A 59 8.52 9.81 -6.66
N ASP A 60 9.55 9.73 -5.80
CA ASP A 60 9.74 8.63 -4.86
C ASP A 60 8.57 8.55 -3.87
N PHE A 61 7.89 7.41 -3.82
CA PHE A 61 6.76 7.19 -2.93
C PHE A 61 7.01 6.09 -1.89
N ALA A 62 7.98 5.22 -2.13
CA ALA A 62 8.34 4.15 -1.22
C ALA A 62 9.85 3.85 -1.29
N ARG A 63 10.34 3.13 -0.28
CA ARG A 63 11.68 2.54 -0.26
C ARG A 63 11.56 1.04 -0.09
N HIS A 64 12.46 0.30 -0.73
CA HIS A 64 12.56 -1.14 -0.52
C HIS A 64 13.10 -1.43 0.89
N ALA A 65 12.54 -2.43 1.55
CA ALA A 65 13.04 -2.95 2.81
C ALA A 65 12.64 -4.43 2.95
N ILE A 66 13.26 -5.14 3.89
CA ILE A 66 12.89 -6.51 4.26
C ILE A 66 12.31 -6.46 5.68
N MET A 67 11.12 -7.03 5.88
CA MET A 67 10.51 -7.20 7.20
C MET A 67 10.00 -8.62 7.36
N HIS A 68 10.36 -9.28 8.47
CA HIS A 68 10.00 -10.68 8.73
C HIS A 68 10.32 -11.59 7.53
N ASN A 69 11.52 -11.44 6.97
CA ASN A 69 12.00 -12.21 5.82
C ASN A 69 11.17 -12.05 4.53
N ARG A 70 10.39 -10.96 4.42
CA ARG A 70 9.57 -10.66 3.25
C ARG A 70 9.91 -9.28 2.68
N PRO A 71 9.98 -9.13 1.34
CA PRO A 71 10.18 -7.83 0.73
C PRO A 71 8.97 -6.94 0.95
N VAL A 72 9.23 -5.68 1.33
CA VAL A 72 8.22 -4.65 1.57
C VAL A 72 8.59 -3.34 0.91
N HIS A 73 7.59 -2.63 0.43
CA HIS A 73 7.67 -1.24 0.02
C HIS A 73 7.22 -0.38 1.20
N LYS A 74 8.18 0.22 1.91
CA LYS A 74 7.89 1.13 3.04
C LYS A 74 7.51 2.49 2.47
N ILE A 75 6.25 2.88 2.69
CA ILE A 75 5.66 4.08 2.10
C ILE A 75 6.28 5.32 2.77
N ILE A 76 6.64 6.31 1.95
CA ILE A 76 7.09 7.62 2.41
C ILE A 76 5.84 8.44 2.76
N GLN A 77 5.80 8.98 3.97
CA GLN A 77 4.64 9.72 4.47
C GLN A 77 4.26 10.88 3.54
N GLY A 78 2.96 11.03 3.26
CA GLY A 78 2.42 12.10 2.43
C GLY A 78 2.64 11.94 0.92
N LYS A 79 3.37 10.91 0.46
CA LYS A 79 3.67 10.71 -0.97
C LYS A 79 2.57 9.96 -1.72
N VAL A 80 1.70 9.24 -1.01
CA VAL A 80 0.55 8.53 -1.57
C VAL A 80 -0.70 8.77 -0.75
N TYR A 81 -1.86 8.59 -1.36
CA TYR A 81 -3.14 8.48 -0.67
C TYR A 81 -3.88 7.20 -1.11
N ILE A 82 -4.83 6.77 -0.29
CA ILE A 82 -5.61 5.56 -0.54
C ILE A 82 -7.04 5.91 -0.98
N LYS A 83 -7.57 5.16 -1.94
CA LYS A 83 -8.98 5.14 -2.35
C LYS A 83 -9.53 3.73 -2.20
N GLY A 84 -10.78 3.60 -1.73
CA GLY A 84 -11.50 2.31 -1.65
C GLY A 84 -11.82 1.82 -0.23
N HIS A 85 -11.11 2.25 0.81
CA HIS A 85 -11.52 1.99 2.19
C HIS A 85 -11.13 3.14 3.12
N VAL A 86 -12.06 4.07 3.26
CA VAL A 86 -12.07 5.07 4.32
C VAL A 86 -13.25 4.69 5.20
N LYS A 87 -12.99 4.10 6.37
CA LYS A 87 -14.00 4.15 7.43
C LYS A 87 -14.13 5.63 7.81
N LYS A 88 -15.25 6.26 7.43
CA LYS A 88 -15.70 7.49 8.09
C LYS A 88 -15.87 7.21 9.58
#